data_AF-A0A935N0E8-F1
#
_entry.id   AF-A0A935N0E8-F1
#
_cell.length_a   1.000
_cell.length_b   1.000
_cell.length_c   1.000
_cell.angle_alpha   90.00
_cell.angle_beta   90.00
_cell.angle_gamma   90.00
#
_symmetry.space_group_name_H-M   'P 1'
#
loop_
_entity.id
_entity.type
_entity.pdbx_description
1 polymer ?
#
loop_
_entity_poly.entity_id
_entity_poly.type
_entity_poly.pdbx_seq_one_letter_code
_entity_poly.pdbx_strand_id
1 'polypeptide(L)'
;MAKVKNVEAFCSICNANRKMELTGDIAGDDNRRWAKCKKCKQTMIINMTSDVVAHKVSLEGIENETCVTYSPANAYEVGQTIFHENWDDFGKVVAKEILSNGQKSISVEFQKLGNKKLVELYIKQTDQEEQSEVI
;
A
#
# COMPACT_ATOMS: atom_id res chain seq x y z
N MET A 1 25.48 7.00 -3.48
CA MET A 1 24.05 6.62 -3.64
C MET A 1 23.95 5.60 -4.77
N ALA A 2 23.67 4.34 -4.47
CA ALA A 2 23.66 3.27 -5.47
C ALA A 2 22.43 3.43 -6.38
N LYS A 3 22.63 3.87 -7.62
CA LYS A 3 21.57 3.92 -8.64
C LYS A 3 21.03 2.50 -8.81
N VAL A 4 19.76 2.27 -8.46
CA VAL A 4 19.08 1.00 -8.70
C VAL A 4 19.17 0.70 -10.19
N LYS A 5 19.93 -0.34 -10.56
CA LYS A 5 20.21 -0.66 -11.98
C LYS A 5 19.11 -1.49 -12.63
N ASN A 6 18.29 -2.15 -11.83
CA ASN A 6 17.27 -3.08 -12.30
C ASN A 6 15.97 -2.92 -11.52
N VAL A 7 14.84 -3.01 -12.21
CA VAL A 7 13.49 -2.92 -11.66
C VAL A 7 12.61 -4.01 -12.25
N GLU A 8 11.54 -4.38 -11.55
CA GLU A 8 10.53 -5.28 -12.10
C GLU A 8 9.35 -4.46 -12.61
N ALA A 9 9.07 -4.60 -13.91
CA ALA A 9 7.99 -3.86 -14.56
C ALA A 9 7.25 -4.77 -15.55
N PHE A 10 6.02 -4.41 -15.89
CA PHE A 10 5.26 -5.12 -16.89
C PHE A 10 5.84 -4.89 -18.29
N CYS A 11 6.10 -5.98 -19.01
CA CYS A 11 6.61 -5.92 -20.37
C CYS A 11 5.48 -6.19 -21.38
N SER A 12 5.11 -5.22 -22.21
CA SER A 12 4.05 -5.38 -23.22
C SER A 12 4.34 -6.47 -24.25
N ILE A 13 5.62 -6.79 -24.49
CA ILE A 13 6.01 -7.84 -25.46
C ILE A 13 5.97 -9.24 -24.81
N CYS A 14 6.39 -9.36 -23.55
CA CYS A 14 6.34 -10.63 -22.83
C CYS A 14 4.98 -10.87 -22.15
N ASN A 15 4.10 -9.86 -22.18
CA ASN A 15 2.82 -9.80 -21.50
C ASN A 15 2.88 -10.28 -20.03
N ALA A 16 3.97 -9.93 -19.34
CA ALA A 16 4.27 -10.38 -17.98
C ALA A 16 5.25 -9.43 -17.29
N ASN A 17 5.23 -9.42 -15.96
CA ASN A 17 6.18 -8.68 -15.13
C ASN A 17 7.55 -9.34 -15.21
N ARG A 18 8.57 -8.55 -15.55
CA ARG A 18 9.93 -9.04 -15.79
C ARG A 18 10.96 -8.04 -15.26
N LYS A 19 12.13 -8.56 -14.92
CA LYS A 19 13.30 -7.77 -14.58
C LYS A 19 13.76 -6.97 -15.81
N MET A 20 13.67 -5.65 -15.69
CA MET A 20 14.15 -4.67 -16.65
C MET A 20 15.39 -3.97 -16.11
N GLU A 21 16.26 -3.54 -17.01
CA GLU A 21 17.47 -2.78 -16.71
C GLU A 21 17.28 -1.33 -17.10
N LEU A 22 17.53 -0.39 -16.17
CA LEU A 22 17.36 1.03 -16.43
C LEU A 22 18.55 1.55 -17.26
N THR A 23 18.26 1.97 -18.48
CA THR A 23 19.27 2.39 -19.46
C THR A 23 19.49 3.91 -19.45
N GLY A 24 18.49 4.70 -19.06
CA GLY A 24 18.61 6.16 -19.01
C GLY A 24 17.38 6.88 -18.46
N ASP A 25 17.57 8.11 -18.04
CA ASP A 25 16.53 9.08 -17.66
C ASP A 25 15.94 9.79 -18.88
N ILE A 26 14.71 10.31 -18.72
CA ILE A 26 14.07 11.17 -19.72
C ILE A 26 14.19 12.61 -19.23
N ALA A 27 14.80 13.47 -20.04
CA ALA A 27 14.94 14.88 -19.73
C ALA A 27 13.55 15.54 -19.58
N GLY A 28 13.26 16.07 -18.39
CA GLY A 28 12.02 16.78 -18.07
C GLY A 28 10.97 15.99 -17.29
N ASP A 29 11.18 14.70 -17.01
CA ASP A 29 10.26 13.90 -16.18
C ASP A 29 11.06 12.88 -15.34
N ASP A 30 11.32 13.20 -14.07
CA ASP A 30 12.08 12.35 -13.13
C ASP A 30 11.44 10.97 -12.88
N ASN A 31 10.13 10.86 -13.13
CA ASN A 31 9.34 9.65 -12.88
C ASN A 31 9.34 8.68 -14.05
N ARG A 32 9.78 9.07 -15.26
CA ARG A 32 9.83 8.17 -16.41
C ARG A 32 11.26 7.84 -16.78
N ARG A 33 11.54 6.55 -16.97
CA ARG A 33 12.89 6.09 -17.33
C ARG A 33 12.83 5.05 -18.43
N TRP A 34 13.88 5.01 -19.24
CA TRP A 34 14.09 3.98 -20.24
C TRP A 34 14.53 2.70 -19.56
N ALA A 35 13.79 1.62 -19.79
CA ALA A 35 14.07 0.31 -19.26
C ALA A 35 14.11 -0.76 -20.36
N LYS A 36 15.12 -1.62 -20.30
CA LYS A 36 15.34 -2.72 -21.23
C LYS A 36 14.95 -4.04 -20.59
N CYS A 37 13.98 -4.75 -21.16
CA CYS A 37 13.60 -6.07 -20.68
C CYS A 37 14.72 -7.08 -20.93
N LYS A 38 15.16 -7.84 -19.91
CA LYS A 38 16.24 -8.84 -20.08
C LYS A 38 15.83 -10.05 -20.93
N LYS A 39 14.53 -10.30 -21.10
CA LYS A 39 14.00 -11.45 -21.87
C LYS A 39 13.86 -11.14 -23.37
N CYS A 40 13.01 -10.19 -23.73
CA CYS A 40 12.80 -9.81 -25.13
C CYS A 40 13.81 -8.77 -25.65
N LYS A 41 14.67 -8.23 -24.77
CA LYS A 41 15.64 -7.17 -25.09
C LYS A 41 15.03 -5.86 -25.58
N GLN A 42 13.71 -5.74 -25.56
CA GLN A 42 12.99 -4.54 -25.96
C GLN A 42 13.15 -3.44 -24.91
N THR A 43 13.43 -2.23 -25.39
CA THR A 43 13.53 -1.02 -24.58
C THR A 43 12.21 -0.27 -24.63
N MET A 44 11.70 0.12 -23.46
CA MET A 44 10.45 0.84 -23.31
C MET A 44 10.56 1.87 -22.19
N ILE A 45 9.64 2.84 -22.20
CA ILE A 45 9.53 3.83 -21.14
C ILE A 45 8.65 3.23 -20.05
N ILE A 46 9.14 3.22 -18.82
CA ILE A 46 8.37 2.81 -17.64
C ILE A 46 8.24 3.99 -16.68
N ASN A 47 7.09 4.07 -16.02
CA ASN A 47 6.88 5.00 -14.93
C ASN A 47 7.37 4.38 -13.61
N MET A 48 8.29 5.02 -12.91
CA MET A 48 8.82 4.54 -11.63
C MET A 48 7.77 4.48 -10.51
N THR A 49 6.71 5.27 -10.61
CA THR A 49 5.66 5.35 -9.59
C THR A 49 4.50 4.40 -9.88
N SER A 50 4.19 4.18 -11.16
CA SER A 50 3.01 3.40 -11.57
C SER A 50 3.33 2.02 -12.16
N ASP A 51 4.43 1.86 -12.91
CA ASP A 51 4.74 0.65 -13.68
C ASP A 51 5.80 -0.24 -13.02
N VAL A 52 6.68 0.37 -12.21
CA VAL A 52 7.56 -0.42 -11.36
C VAL A 52 6.65 -1.07 -10.34
N VAL A 53 6.62 -2.40 -10.36
CA VAL A 53 6.19 -3.15 -9.18
C VAL A 53 7.23 -2.77 -8.15
N ALA A 54 6.92 -1.75 -7.35
CA ALA A 54 7.71 -1.39 -6.20
C ALA A 54 7.94 -2.71 -5.51
N HIS A 55 9.21 -3.13 -5.50
CA HIS A 55 9.62 -4.38 -4.91
C HIS A 55 8.97 -4.36 -3.55
N LYS A 56 7.96 -5.24 -3.38
CA LYS A 56 7.05 -5.22 -2.25
C LYS A 56 7.92 -5.00 -1.03
N VAL A 57 7.53 -4.03 -0.22
CA VAL A 57 8.00 -3.87 1.16
C VAL A 57 8.41 -5.25 1.64
N SER A 58 9.70 -5.47 1.94
CA SER A 58 10.15 -6.77 2.43
C SER A 58 9.30 -7.13 3.64
N LEU A 59 8.32 -8.00 3.42
CA LEU A 59 7.48 -8.62 4.44
C LEU A 59 8.17 -9.88 5.00
N GLU A 60 9.44 -10.09 4.65
CA GLU A 60 10.29 -11.13 5.22
C GLU A 60 10.86 -10.59 6.54
N GLY A 61 10.30 -11.04 7.66
CA GLY A 61 10.80 -10.73 9.00
C GLY A 61 9.87 -9.91 9.90
N ILE A 62 8.54 -9.91 9.68
CA ILE A 62 7.63 -9.42 10.72
C ILE A 62 7.51 -10.53 11.75
N GLU A 63 8.43 -10.49 12.71
CA GLU A 63 8.43 -11.27 13.93
C GLU A 63 7.06 -11.11 14.61
N ASN A 64 6.43 -12.24 14.94
CA ASN A 64 5.08 -12.40 15.48
C ASN A 64 4.80 -11.67 16.81
N GLU A 65 5.63 -10.72 17.24
CA GLU A 65 5.57 -10.11 18.57
C GLU A 65 4.79 -8.79 18.61
N THR A 66 4.52 -8.13 17.48
CA THR A 66 3.79 -6.85 17.43
C THR A 66 2.65 -6.81 16.39
N CYS A 67 1.96 -7.94 16.15
CA CYS A 67 0.75 -7.92 15.33
C CYS A 67 -0.45 -7.48 16.18
N VAL A 68 -1.17 -6.45 15.74
CA VAL A 68 -2.36 -5.96 16.44
C VAL A 68 -3.60 -6.36 15.64
N THR A 69 -4.58 -6.98 16.31
CA THR A 69 -5.86 -7.30 15.68
C THR A 69 -6.58 -6.02 15.28
N TYR A 70 -7.02 -5.96 14.03
CA TYR A 70 -7.78 -4.84 13.50
C TYR A 70 -9.12 -4.73 14.21
N SER A 71 -9.26 -3.66 14.98
CA SER A 71 -10.51 -3.11 15.47
C SER A 71 -10.70 -1.68 14.96
N PRO A 72 -11.91 -1.30 14.51
CA PRO A 72 -12.22 0.06 14.09
C PRO A 72 -12.18 1.06 15.26
N ALA A 73 -12.16 0.61 16.52
CA ALA A 73 -12.05 1.47 17.70
C ALA A 73 -10.60 1.86 18.05
N ASN A 74 -9.62 1.12 17.53
CA ASN A 74 -8.20 1.37 17.80
C ASN A 74 -7.63 2.39 16.81
N ALA A 75 -6.50 2.99 17.18
CA ALA A 75 -5.68 3.82 16.32
C ALA A 75 -4.42 3.03 15.88
N TYR A 76 -3.93 3.32 14.68
CA TYR A 76 -2.77 2.63 14.11
C TYR A 76 -1.75 3.60 13.55
N GLU A 77 -0.49 3.16 13.53
CA GLU A 77 0.61 3.95 12.99
C GLU A 77 1.09 3.42 11.63
N VAL A 78 1.59 4.32 10.80
CA VAL A 78 2.19 3.94 9.51
C VAL A 78 3.41 3.07 9.77
N GLY A 79 3.45 1.89 9.17
CA GLY A 79 4.46 0.87 9.40
C GLY A 79 4.04 -0.23 10.37
N GLN A 80 2.94 -0.08 11.09
CA GLN A 80 2.41 -1.10 12.00
C GLN A 80 1.80 -2.28 11.23
N THR A 81 1.92 -3.47 11.79
CA THR A 81 1.30 -4.69 11.24
C THR A 81 -0.04 -4.95 11.93
N ILE A 82 -1.06 -5.13 11.12
CA ILE A 82 -2.41 -5.44 11.57
C ILE A 82 -2.87 -6.79 11.04
N PHE A 83 -3.66 -7.50 11.84
CA PHE A 83 -4.32 -8.73 11.43
C PHE A 83 -5.82 -8.49 11.31
N HIS A 84 -6.42 -8.83 10.17
CA HIS A 84 -7.86 -8.67 9.97
C HIS A 84 -8.57 -10.02 10.07
N GLU A 85 -9.28 -10.27 11.18
CA GLU A 85 -9.92 -11.58 11.47
C GLU A 85 -10.87 -12.04 10.36
N ASN A 86 -11.70 -11.13 9.84
CA ASN A 86 -12.67 -11.48 8.80
C ASN A 86 -12.02 -11.89 7.46
N TRP A 87 -10.75 -11.56 7.26
CA TRP A 87 -10.01 -11.81 6.02
C TRP A 87 -8.90 -12.84 6.20
N ASP A 88 -8.59 -13.22 7.45
CA ASP A 88 -7.47 -14.09 7.79
C ASP A 88 -6.18 -13.68 7.05
N ASP A 89 -5.90 -12.37 7.09
CA ASP A 89 -4.83 -11.73 6.34
C ASP A 89 -4.07 -10.74 7.22
N PHE A 90 -2.76 -10.71 7.03
CA PHE A 90 -1.84 -9.81 7.71
C PHE A 90 -1.48 -8.70 6.75
N GLY A 91 -1.65 -7.46 7.22
CA GLY A 91 -1.35 -6.29 6.43
C GLY A 91 -0.46 -5.31 7.18
N LYS A 92 0.28 -4.49 6.44
CA LYS A 92 1.07 -3.40 6.99
C LYS A 92 0.45 -2.07 6.62
N VAL A 93 0.30 -1.17 7.59
CA VAL A 93 -0.21 0.17 7.35
C VAL A 93 0.80 0.95 6.51
N VAL A 94 0.40 1.39 5.33
CA VAL A 94 1.25 2.14 4.39
C VAL A 94 0.99 3.64 4.45
N ALA A 95 -0.24 4.05 4.80
CA ALA A 95 -0.60 5.46 4.90
C ALA A 95 -1.78 5.68 5.85
N LYS A 96 -1.94 6.92 6.29
CA LYS A 96 -3.08 7.40 7.07
C LYS A 96 -3.64 8.66 6.40
N GLU A 97 -4.95 8.77 6.36
CA GLU A 97 -5.68 9.86 5.74
C GLU A 97 -6.84 10.28 6.65
N ILE A 98 -7.12 11.58 6.68
CA ILE A 98 -8.26 12.14 7.38
C ILE A 98 -9.32 12.46 6.32
N LEU A 99 -10.46 11.82 6.43
CA LEU A 99 -11.61 12.03 5.55
C LEU A 99 -12.28 13.38 5.88
N SER A 100 -12.99 13.95 4.91
CA SER A 100 -13.67 15.25 5.05
C SER A 100 -14.72 15.28 6.18
N ASN A 101 -15.19 14.12 6.63
CA ASN A 101 -16.11 13.96 7.76
C ASN A 101 -15.40 13.88 9.12
N GLY A 102 -14.08 14.11 9.17
CA GLY A 102 -13.27 14.03 10.39
C GLY A 102 -12.89 12.61 10.81
N GLN A 103 -13.35 11.58 10.10
CA GLN A 103 -12.96 10.20 10.36
C GLN A 103 -11.53 9.94 9.87
N LYS A 104 -10.80 9.09 10.60
CA LYS A 104 -9.47 8.67 10.20
C LYS A 104 -9.55 7.34 9.46
N SER A 105 -8.75 7.22 8.42
CA SER A 105 -8.68 6.04 7.58
C SER A 105 -7.24 5.66 7.33
N ILE A 106 -6.95 4.37 7.42
CA ILE A 106 -5.65 3.80 7.16
C ILE A 106 -5.67 3.03 5.83
N SER A 107 -4.63 3.20 5.05
CA SER A 107 -4.35 2.35 3.90
C SER A 107 -3.40 1.26 4.36
N VAL A 108 -3.79 0.00 4.13
CA VAL A 108 -3.10 -1.19 4.60
C VAL A 108 -2.83 -2.10 3.42
N GLU A 109 -1.58 -2.52 3.26
CA GLU A 109 -1.20 -3.49 2.25
C GLU A 109 -1.19 -4.89 2.86
N PHE A 110 -2.20 -5.69 2.49
CA PHE A 110 -2.37 -7.08 2.89
C PHE A 110 -1.57 -8.03 2.01
N GLN A 111 -1.14 -9.16 2.59
CA GLN A 111 -0.32 -10.15 1.89
C GLN A 111 -1.08 -10.85 0.77
N LYS A 112 -2.32 -11.29 1.01
CA LYS A 112 -3.13 -12.01 0.01
C LYS A 112 -4.04 -11.04 -0.75
N LEU A 113 -4.60 -10.04 -0.07
CA LEU A 113 -5.63 -9.14 -0.61
C LEU A 113 -5.09 -7.85 -1.26
N GLY A 114 -3.80 -7.52 -1.10
CA GLY A 114 -3.20 -6.28 -1.61
C GLY A 114 -3.64 -5.04 -0.83
N ASN A 115 -3.65 -3.87 -1.47
CA ASN A 115 -3.96 -2.61 -0.78
C ASN A 115 -5.47 -2.49 -0.46
N LYS A 116 -5.79 -2.20 0.80
CA LYS A 116 -7.15 -1.98 1.29
C LYS A 116 -7.18 -0.76 2.19
N LYS A 117 -8.32 -0.07 2.17
CA LYS A 117 -8.56 1.11 3.00
C LYS A 117 -9.51 0.73 4.13
N LEU A 118 -9.09 0.98 5.36
CA LEU A 118 -9.81 0.67 6.58
C LEU A 118 -10.04 1.97 7.37
N VAL A 119 -11.00 1.95 8.28
CA VAL A 119 -11.30 3.09 9.16
C VAL A 119 -10.73 2.83 10.55
N GLU A 120 -10.23 3.87 11.20
CA GLU A 120 -9.74 3.82 12.57
C GLU A 120 -10.50 4.87 13.40
N LEU A 121 -10.56 4.66 14.73
CA LEU A 121 -11.28 5.54 15.66
C LEU A 121 -12.76 5.77 15.28
N TYR A 122 -13.47 4.71 14.86
CA TYR A 122 -14.90 4.78 14.63
C TYR A 122 -15.64 4.95 15.95
N ILE A 123 -16.04 6.18 16.24
CA ILE A 123 -16.92 6.49 17.36
C ILE A 123 -18.34 6.16 16.89
N LYS A 124 -18.96 5.11 17.45
CA LYS A 124 -20.41 4.94 17.35
C LYS A 124 -21.00 6.19 18.02
N GLN A 125 -21.70 7.03 17.27
CA GLN A 125 -22.59 8.01 17.86
C GLN A 125 -23.67 7.20 18.59
N THR A 126 -23.45 6.97 19.87
CA THR A 126 -24.53 6.61 20.80
C THR A 126 -25.30 7.90 21.00
N ASP A 127 -26.37 8.07 20.24
CA ASP A 127 -27.47 8.93 20.65
C ASP A 127 -28.03 8.35 21.97
N GLN A 128 -27.48 8.81 23.09
CA GLN A 128 -28.21 8.94 24.35
C GLN A 128 -28.75 10.39 24.32
N GLU A 129 -30.01 10.71 24.59
CA GLU A 129 -30.88 10.15 25.61
C GLU A 129 -32.34 10.55 25.32
N GLU A 130 -33.21 9.57 25.49
CA GLU A 130 -34.65 9.68 25.69
C GLU A 130 -34.90 10.57 26.93
N GLN A 131 -35.35 11.82 26.78
CA GLN A 131 -35.83 12.66 27.88
C GLN A 131 -37.01 13.52 27.44
N SER A 132 -38.23 13.03 27.72
CA SER A 132 -39.34 13.87 28.19
C SER A 132 -40.48 12.98 28.71
N GLU A 133 -40.37 12.57 29.97
CA GLU A 133 -41.54 12.49 30.86
C GLU A 133 -41.54 13.76 31.74
N VAL A 134 -42.70 14.05 32.35
CA VAL A 134 -43.12 15.22 33.15
C VAL A 134 -43.40 16.48 32.29
N ILE A 135 -44.65 16.96 32.14
CA ILE A 135 -45.73 17.20 33.12
C ILE A 135 -47.11 16.97 32.46
#